data_AF-A0A2V4ADZ0-F1
#
_entry.id   AF-A0A2V4ADZ0-F1
#
_cell.length_a   1.000
_cell.length_b   1.000
_cell.length_c   1.000
_cell.angle_alpha   90.00
_cell.angle_beta   90.00
_cell.angle_gamma   90.00
#
_symmetry.space_group_name_H-M   'P 1'
#
loop_
_entity.id
_entity.type
_entity.pdbx_description
1 polymer ?
#
loop_
_entity_poly.entity_id
_entity_poly.type
_entity_poly.pdbx_seq_one_letter_code
_entity_poly.pdbx_strand_id
1 'polypeptide(L)'
;MKYNLILMVLLCYSAVGTAQLKVEKVYRKQNAYNRMTSSFPVFWVSEDSKVSNAVNQFLQMNRLGLLVGKEKEHVFEKDWPQEDRFHGRQSVDYRIIENNKAFLSVELNEEFMGAYSSYSTDHENFDLRNGEVVYLPDLFTVDGYEIFKKMINNERKLSLQAAIASSYQGISEILKEIQASNDESLIESLKSDLEDSYDEVSIYEDCIKTIEEYSFSKEFCLKKEELVVYRGRCSNHALRALDAIGDFENTMKYSLIKPLLSKYGLNLLFDEKPGDFETHYSEKIFYGHIAEKYPITLVLDKYSDEYVSGVYLYNNIGRTIHLSGEAKGNGLVLSVYNENDDNTGEFSLTVSDDNKSIVGVWTNTEGKSLKVELKRRGK
;
A
#
# COMPACT_ATOMS: atom_id res chain seq x y z
N MET A 1 22.87 -10.71 71.02
CA MET A 1 23.28 -10.53 69.61
C MET A 1 22.03 -10.21 68.80
N LYS A 2 21.95 -9.00 68.25
CA LYS A 2 20.82 -8.54 67.42
C LYS A 2 21.10 -8.95 65.98
N TYR A 3 20.27 -9.79 65.38
CA TYR A 3 20.32 -10.05 63.94
C TYR A 3 19.39 -9.06 63.24
N ASN A 4 19.99 -8.12 62.50
CA ASN A 4 19.29 -7.25 61.58
C ASN A 4 18.81 -8.07 60.38
N LEU A 5 17.50 -8.21 60.23
CA LEU A 5 16.87 -8.77 59.04
C LEU A 5 16.84 -7.67 57.97
N ILE A 6 17.81 -7.68 57.06
CA ILE A 6 17.82 -6.79 55.89
C ILE A 6 16.76 -7.32 54.91
N LEU A 7 15.66 -6.58 54.78
CA LEU A 7 14.63 -6.81 53.79
C LEU A 7 15.18 -6.40 52.41
N MET A 8 15.62 -7.39 51.63
CA MET A 8 16.04 -7.19 50.25
C MET A 8 14.79 -7.03 49.38
N VAL A 9 14.40 -5.78 49.14
CA VAL A 9 13.35 -5.45 48.16
C VAL A 9 13.89 -5.80 46.78
N LEU A 10 13.49 -6.97 46.24
CA LEU A 10 13.63 -7.25 44.81
C LEU A 10 12.74 -6.27 44.06
N LEU A 11 13.34 -5.19 43.57
CA LEU A 11 12.79 -4.38 42.49
C LEU A 11 12.80 -5.26 41.23
N CYS A 12 11.74 -6.02 41.02
CA CYS A 12 11.41 -6.53 39.69
C CYS A 12 11.09 -5.31 38.82
N TYR A 13 12.12 -4.71 38.23
CA TYR A 13 11.96 -3.93 37.01
C TYR A 13 11.47 -4.93 35.95
N SER A 14 10.16 -5.08 35.82
CA SER A 14 9.58 -5.52 34.55
C SER A 14 9.86 -4.41 33.54
N ALA A 15 11.02 -4.49 32.89
CA ALA A 15 11.13 -3.95 31.55
C ALA A 15 10.08 -4.68 30.72
N VAL A 16 8.88 -4.09 30.60
CA VAL A 16 7.91 -4.47 29.57
C VAL A 16 8.49 -3.97 28.25
N GLY A 17 9.49 -4.69 27.78
CA GLY A 17 10.05 -4.51 26.45
C GLY A 17 9.57 -5.65 25.59
N THR A 18 8.30 -5.67 25.18
CA THR A 18 7.82 -6.59 24.13
C THR A 18 6.58 -6.05 23.43
N ALA A 19 6.79 -5.41 22.28
CA ALA A 19 5.90 -5.58 21.15
C ALA A 19 6.76 -5.66 19.88
N GLN A 20 7.36 -6.85 19.68
CA GLN A 20 7.79 -7.29 18.36
C GLN A 20 6.74 -8.32 17.95
N LEU A 21 6.02 -8.09 16.84
CA LEU A 21 5.02 -9.06 16.40
C LEU A 21 5.73 -10.36 16.03
N LYS A 22 5.25 -11.49 16.55
CA LYS A 22 5.63 -12.80 16.02
C LYS A 22 4.90 -13.03 14.70
N VAL A 23 5.52 -13.77 13.79
CA VAL A 23 5.00 -14.01 12.45
C VAL A 23 4.88 -15.52 12.19
N GLU A 24 3.70 -16.01 11.83
CA GLU A 24 3.55 -17.31 11.14
C GLU A 24 3.65 -17.00 9.68
N LYS A 25 4.37 -17.90 9.04
CA LYS A 25 4.25 -18.10 7.61
C LYS A 25 3.16 -19.14 7.37
N VAL A 26 2.03 -18.72 6.81
CA VAL A 26 1.00 -19.65 6.33
C VAL A 26 1.16 -19.87 4.83
N TYR A 27 0.86 -21.08 4.36
CA TYR A 27 1.13 -21.50 2.98
C TYR A 27 -0.15 -21.89 2.25
N ARG A 28 -0.25 -21.49 0.99
CA ARG A 28 -1.21 -22.07 0.04
C ARG A 28 -0.53 -23.24 -0.68
N LYS A 29 -1.13 -24.43 -0.61
CA LYS A 29 -0.66 -25.58 -1.40
C LYS A 29 -0.87 -25.30 -2.88
N GLN A 30 0.09 -25.74 -3.69
CA GLN A 30 -0.05 -25.73 -5.15
C GLN A 30 -1.21 -26.65 -5.56
N ASN A 31 -1.86 -26.32 -6.67
CA ASN A 31 -2.85 -27.19 -7.31
C ASN A 31 -2.65 -27.13 -8.84
N ALA A 32 -3.53 -27.77 -9.62
CA ALA A 32 -3.38 -27.82 -11.08
C ALA A 32 -3.40 -26.43 -11.76
N TYR A 33 -3.91 -25.40 -11.07
CA TYR A 33 -4.17 -24.07 -11.61
C TYR A 33 -3.34 -22.97 -10.95
N ASN A 34 -2.88 -23.19 -9.72
CA ASN A 34 -1.83 -22.42 -9.08
C ASN A 34 -0.55 -23.26 -8.98
N ARG A 35 0.42 -22.93 -9.84
CA ARG A 35 1.70 -23.63 -9.97
C ARG A 35 2.77 -23.15 -8.99
N MET A 36 2.50 -22.10 -8.21
CA MET A 36 3.45 -21.49 -7.28
C MET A 36 2.96 -21.60 -5.84
N THR A 37 3.90 -21.84 -4.93
CA THR A 37 3.59 -21.84 -3.50
C THR A 37 3.41 -20.39 -3.07
N SER A 38 2.22 -20.05 -2.57
CA SER A 38 2.01 -18.74 -1.93
C SER A 38 2.35 -18.83 -0.46
N SER A 39 2.84 -17.73 0.10
CA SER A 39 2.95 -17.53 1.53
C SER A 39 2.42 -16.19 2.00
N PHE A 40 1.81 -16.18 3.18
CA PHE A 40 1.19 -14.99 3.75
C PHE A 40 1.58 -14.84 5.22
N PRO A 41 1.78 -13.61 5.72
CA PRO A 41 2.10 -13.41 7.12
C PRO A 41 0.83 -13.39 7.98
N VAL A 42 0.88 -14.10 9.10
CA VAL A 42 -0.10 -13.94 10.20
C VAL A 42 0.67 -13.47 11.43
N PHE A 43 0.23 -12.37 12.04
CA PHE A 43 0.93 -11.74 13.16
C PHE A 43 0.24 -12.05 14.50
N TRP A 44 1.00 -12.22 15.58
CA TRP A 44 0.45 -12.27 16.95
C TRP A 44 1.41 -11.71 18.01
N VAL A 45 0.84 -11.33 19.15
CA VAL A 45 1.55 -11.01 20.40
C VAL A 45 0.96 -11.90 21.50
N SER A 46 1.79 -12.37 22.43
CA SER A 46 1.33 -13.20 23.56
C SER A 46 0.41 -12.48 24.54
N GLU A 47 0.35 -11.13 24.52
CA GLU A 47 -0.35 -10.32 25.53
C GLU A 47 -1.24 -9.20 24.96
N ASP A 48 -1.26 -8.95 23.64
CA ASP A 48 -2.20 -8.00 23.02
C ASP A 48 -2.75 -8.52 21.69
N SER A 49 -4.01 -8.95 21.73
CA SER A 49 -4.74 -9.40 20.53
C SER A 49 -5.25 -8.23 19.70
N LYS A 50 -5.38 -7.00 20.21
CA LYS A 50 -6.05 -5.93 19.46
C LYS A 50 -5.21 -5.44 18.28
N VAL A 51 -3.92 -5.16 18.51
CA VAL A 51 -2.99 -4.68 17.47
C VAL A 51 -2.77 -5.75 16.41
N SER A 52 -2.40 -6.96 16.83
CA SER A 52 -2.17 -8.08 15.91
C SER A 52 -3.43 -8.44 15.11
N ASN A 53 -4.62 -8.43 15.75
CA ASN A 53 -5.87 -8.62 15.03
C ASN A 53 -6.14 -7.48 14.04
N ALA A 54 -5.87 -6.21 14.37
CA ALA A 54 -6.09 -5.10 13.44
C ALA A 54 -5.18 -5.20 12.20
N VAL A 55 -3.90 -5.53 12.38
CA VAL A 55 -2.95 -5.78 11.28
C VAL A 55 -3.42 -6.95 10.41
N ASN A 56 -3.71 -8.10 11.02
CA ASN A 56 -4.20 -9.28 10.28
C ASN A 56 -5.53 -9.00 9.59
N GLN A 57 -6.41 -8.24 10.23
CA GLN A 57 -7.72 -7.90 9.69
C GLN A 57 -7.61 -7.08 8.42
N PHE A 58 -6.74 -6.07 8.44
CA PHE A 58 -6.46 -5.25 7.27
C PHE A 58 -5.88 -6.11 6.15
N LEU A 59 -4.79 -6.84 6.43
CA LEU A 59 -4.09 -7.65 5.43
C LEU A 59 -5.00 -8.71 4.81
N GLN A 60 -5.75 -9.48 5.61
CA GLN A 60 -6.63 -10.52 5.08
C GLN A 60 -7.81 -9.94 4.32
N MET A 61 -8.41 -8.82 4.77
CA MET A 61 -9.51 -8.19 4.02
C MET A 61 -9.03 -7.63 2.69
N ASN A 62 -7.99 -6.80 2.71
CA ASN A 62 -7.55 -6.10 1.52
C ASN A 62 -6.83 -7.02 0.53
N ARG A 63 -6.14 -8.06 1.00
CA ARG A 63 -5.37 -8.95 0.12
C ARG A 63 -6.09 -10.25 -0.17
N LEU A 64 -6.76 -10.87 0.80
CA LEU A 64 -7.36 -12.22 0.64
C LEU A 64 -8.89 -12.21 0.54
N GLY A 65 -9.53 -11.04 0.69
CA GLY A 65 -10.99 -10.90 0.60
C GLY A 65 -11.76 -11.58 1.74
N LEU A 66 -11.09 -11.84 2.87
CA LEU A 66 -11.63 -12.62 3.98
C LEU A 66 -11.43 -11.91 5.32
N LEU A 67 -12.46 -11.93 6.16
CA LEU A 67 -12.38 -11.45 7.53
C LEU A 67 -11.66 -12.47 8.42
N VAL A 68 -10.77 -12.02 9.32
CA VAL A 68 -10.12 -12.88 10.33
C VAL A 68 -11.16 -13.66 11.14
N GLY A 69 -10.92 -14.97 11.29
CA GLY A 69 -11.80 -15.90 12.01
C GLY A 69 -13.01 -16.36 11.19
N LYS A 70 -13.06 -16.05 9.89
CA LYS A 70 -14.11 -16.53 8.96
C LYS A 70 -13.60 -17.57 7.97
N GLU A 71 -12.31 -17.85 7.99
CA GLU A 71 -11.74 -19.06 7.43
C GLU A 71 -12.39 -20.30 8.06
N LYS A 72 -12.67 -21.31 7.22
CA LYS A 72 -13.12 -22.64 7.63
C LYS A 72 -11.96 -23.61 7.78
N GLU A 73 -10.98 -23.50 6.88
CA GLU A 73 -9.81 -24.35 6.74
C GLU A 73 -8.52 -23.52 6.65
N HIS A 74 -8.49 -22.44 5.85
CA HIS A 74 -7.31 -21.61 5.65
C HIS A 74 -7.61 -20.18 5.14
N VAL A 75 -6.68 -19.24 5.38
CA VAL A 75 -6.85 -17.83 4.99
C VAL A 75 -7.01 -17.57 3.48
N PHE A 76 -6.54 -18.48 2.62
CA PHE A 76 -6.62 -18.36 1.17
C PHE A 76 -7.95 -18.85 0.54
N GLU A 77 -8.97 -19.17 1.33
CA GLU A 77 -10.22 -19.80 0.81
C GLU A 77 -10.95 -18.97 -0.24
N LYS A 78 -10.77 -17.65 -0.19
CA LYS A 78 -11.38 -16.67 -1.10
C LYS A 78 -10.37 -16.00 -2.01
N ASP A 79 -9.11 -16.44 -1.92
CA ASP A 79 -8.10 -16.06 -2.88
C ASP A 79 -8.46 -16.63 -4.27
N TRP A 80 -8.07 -15.90 -5.30
CA TRP A 80 -8.39 -16.17 -6.69
C TRP A 80 -7.08 -16.45 -7.45
N PRO A 81 -7.00 -17.44 -8.36
CA PRO A 81 -8.10 -18.21 -8.92
C PRO A 81 -8.61 -19.33 -8.01
N GLN A 82 -9.91 -19.55 -8.07
CA GLN A 82 -10.55 -20.79 -7.60
C GLN A 82 -10.21 -21.94 -8.58
N GLU A 83 -10.40 -23.19 -8.15
CA GLU A 83 -9.86 -24.44 -8.72
C GLU A 83 -10.18 -24.75 -10.20
N ASP A 84 -10.77 -23.84 -10.97
CA ASP A 84 -11.19 -24.04 -12.36
C ASP A 84 -10.71 -22.94 -13.33
N ARG A 85 -9.95 -21.94 -12.86
CA ARG A 85 -9.51 -20.81 -13.71
C ARG A 85 -8.00 -20.58 -13.61
N PHE A 86 -7.38 -20.27 -14.74
CA PHE A 86 -5.96 -19.90 -14.77
C PHE A 86 -5.74 -18.39 -14.59
N HIS A 87 -6.77 -17.57 -14.83
CA HIS A 87 -6.70 -16.12 -14.65
C HIS A 87 -6.84 -15.75 -13.18
N GLY A 88 -6.00 -14.85 -12.66
CA GLY A 88 -6.01 -14.47 -11.25
C GLY A 88 -4.64 -14.45 -10.60
N ARG A 89 -4.60 -14.28 -9.27
CA ARG A 89 -3.35 -14.27 -8.49
C ARG A 89 -2.74 -15.67 -8.40
N GLN A 90 -1.63 -15.85 -9.10
CA GLN A 90 -0.85 -17.09 -9.11
C GLN A 90 -0.07 -17.24 -7.80
N SER A 91 0.60 -16.20 -7.34
CA SER A 91 1.33 -16.24 -6.07
C SER A 91 1.15 -14.96 -5.29
N VAL A 92 1.27 -15.10 -3.98
CA VAL A 92 1.58 -14.01 -3.06
C VAL A 92 2.69 -14.51 -2.17
N ASP A 93 3.71 -13.70 -1.99
CA ASP A 93 4.77 -13.89 -1.00
C ASP A 93 4.98 -12.59 -0.25
N TYR A 94 5.70 -12.65 0.87
CA TYR A 94 5.94 -11.46 1.68
C TYR A 94 7.38 -11.39 2.20
N ARG A 95 7.78 -10.16 2.51
CA ARG A 95 9.03 -9.84 3.20
C ARG A 95 8.73 -8.84 4.32
N ILE A 96 9.24 -9.13 5.52
CA ILE A 96 9.20 -8.16 6.62
C ILE A 96 10.36 -7.20 6.41
N ILE A 97 10.05 -5.93 6.13
CA ILE A 97 11.04 -4.86 5.93
C ILE A 97 11.53 -4.35 7.28
N GLU A 98 10.60 -4.10 8.20
CA GLU A 98 10.89 -3.64 9.56
C GLU A 98 9.80 -4.13 10.52
N ASN A 99 10.19 -4.50 11.75
CA ASN A 99 9.27 -4.94 12.80
C ASN A 99 9.89 -4.56 14.15
N ASN A 100 9.67 -3.31 14.53
CA ASN A 100 10.18 -2.74 15.76
C ASN A 100 9.02 -2.43 16.74
N LYS A 101 9.27 -1.67 17.81
CA LYS A 101 8.24 -1.36 18.81
C LYS A 101 7.19 -0.33 18.35
N ALA A 102 7.50 0.45 17.33
CA ALA A 102 6.71 1.60 16.87
C ALA A 102 5.90 1.26 15.63
N PHE A 103 6.52 0.58 14.65
CA PHE A 103 5.87 0.24 13.40
C PHE A 103 6.31 -1.11 12.83
N LEU A 104 5.45 -1.65 11.98
CA LEU A 104 5.69 -2.80 11.12
C LEU A 104 5.64 -2.31 9.68
N SER A 105 6.59 -2.75 8.84
CA SER A 105 6.57 -2.55 7.39
C SER A 105 6.71 -3.90 6.70
N VAL A 106 5.75 -4.22 5.83
CA VAL A 106 5.66 -5.49 5.10
C VAL A 106 5.62 -5.19 3.61
N GLU A 107 6.42 -5.91 2.85
CA GLU A 107 6.32 -5.97 1.41
C GLU A 107 5.56 -7.24 1.01
N LEU A 108 4.64 -7.09 0.06
CA LEU A 108 3.89 -8.16 -0.56
C LEU A 108 4.26 -8.22 -2.04
N ASN A 109 4.68 -9.39 -2.50
CA ASN A 109 5.02 -9.63 -3.90
C ASN A 109 3.97 -10.57 -4.49
N GLU A 110 3.26 -10.10 -5.50
CA GLU A 110 2.12 -10.80 -6.08
C GLU A 110 2.33 -11.03 -7.58
N GLU A 111 2.00 -12.22 -8.06
CA GLU A 111 1.92 -12.50 -9.50
C GLU A 111 0.46 -12.72 -9.88
N PHE A 112 0.01 -12.07 -10.94
CA PHE A 112 -1.31 -12.22 -11.52
C PHE A 112 -1.19 -12.72 -12.96
N MET A 113 -2.14 -13.56 -13.36
CA MET A 113 -2.27 -14.09 -14.72
C MET A 113 -3.53 -13.51 -15.35
N GLY A 114 -3.36 -12.79 -16.46
CA GLY A 114 -4.44 -12.31 -17.32
C GLY A 114 -4.25 -12.85 -18.74
N ALA A 115 -4.15 -11.94 -19.71
CA ALA A 115 -3.62 -12.25 -21.04
C ALA A 115 -2.11 -12.54 -21.02
N TYR A 116 -1.41 -12.00 -20.03
CA TYR A 116 0.01 -12.21 -19.72
C TYR A 116 0.20 -12.19 -18.19
N SER A 117 1.35 -12.68 -17.71
CA SER A 117 1.74 -12.54 -16.29
C SER A 117 2.09 -11.09 -15.99
N SER A 118 1.57 -10.57 -14.89
CA SER A 118 1.91 -9.26 -14.33
C SER A 118 2.31 -9.43 -12.87
N TYR A 119 3.26 -8.60 -12.43
CA TYR A 119 3.77 -8.63 -11.06
C TYR A 119 3.43 -7.31 -10.38
N SER A 120 3.06 -7.37 -9.11
CA SER A 120 2.99 -6.19 -8.23
C SER A 120 3.85 -6.39 -6.99
N THR A 121 4.37 -5.28 -6.50
CA THR A 121 5.02 -5.19 -5.20
C THR A 121 4.33 -4.09 -4.42
N ASP A 122 3.63 -4.48 -3.36
CA ASP A 122 2.88 -3.57 -2.51
C ASP A 122 3.54 -3.47 -1.13
N HIS A 123 3.42 -2.31 -0.51
CA HIS A 123 4.00 -2.07 0.80
C HIS A 123 2.91 -1.64 1.79
N GLU A 124 2.88 -2.33 2.94
CA GLU A 124 1.93 -2.08 4.00
C GLU A 124 2.68 -1.69 5.27
N ASN A 125 2.34 -0.52 5.81
CA ASN A 125 2.98 0.04 6.97
C ASN A 125 1.95 0.17 8.09
N PHE A 126 2.28 -0.28 9.30
CA PHE A 126 1.35 -0.28 10.43
C PHE A 126 1.95 0.41 11.64
N ASP A 127 1.15 1.23 12.32
CA ASP A 127 1.45 1.77 13.63
C ASP A 127 1.16 0.70 14.69
N LEU A 128 2.19 0.21 15.37
CA LEU A 128 2.05 -0.89 16.32
C LEU A 128 1.48 -0.47 17.69
N ARG A 129 1.16 0.82 17.86
CA ARG A 129 0.44 1.31 19.04
C ARG A 129 -1.06 1.07 18.94
N ASN A 130 -1.60 0.93 17.73
CA ASN A 130 -3.04 0.75 17.49
C ASN A 130 -3.38 -0.28 16.38
N GLY A 131 -2.40 -0.75 15.61
CA GLY A 131 -2.54 -1.69 14.52
C GLY A 131 -3.16 -1.10 13.25
N GLU A 132 -3.23 0.22 13.14
CA GLU A 132 -3.77 0.90 11.96
C GLU A 132 -2.69 1.11 10.89
N VAL A 133 -3.11 1.15 9.63
CA VAL A 133 -2.23 1.45 8.51
C VAL A 133 -1.72 2.88 8.59
N VAL A 134 -0.44 3.07 8.30
CA VAL A 134 0.21 4.36 8.17
C VAL A 134 -0.02 4.84 6.75
N TYR A 135 -0.69 5.99 6.62
CA TYR A 135 -0.85 6.68 5.34
C TYR A 135 0.28 7.71 5.21
N LEU A 136 1.00 7.75 4.09
CA LEU A 136 2.21 8.57 3.98
C LEU A 136 1.97 10.06 4.30
N PRO A 137 0.90 10.72 3.81
CA PRO A 137 0.57 12.10 4.19
C PRO A 137 0.39 12.33 5.70
N ASP A 138 -0.07 11.32 6.47
CA ASP A 138 -0.26 11.48 7.93
C ASP A 138 1.07 11.76 8.64
N LEU A 139 2.20 11.31 8.09
CA LEU A 139 3.52 11.51 8.69
C LEU A 139 3.96 12.98 8.65
N PHE A 140 3.37 13.80 7.81
CA PHE A 140 3.81 15.16 7.53
C PHE A 140 2.78 16.20 7.93
N THR A 141 3.23 17.42 8.20
CA THR A 141 2.30 18.56 8.16
C THR A 141 1.81 18.76 6.72
N VAL A 142 0.69 19.48 6.52
CA VAL A 142 0.18 19.76 5.16
C VAL A 142 1.28 20.39 4.29
N ASP A 143 1.92 21.46 4.77
CA ASP A 143 3.02 22.12 4.06
C ASP A 143 4.26 21.21 3.94
N GLY A 144 4.55 20.43 4.98
CA GLY A 144 5.66 19.50 5.01
C GLY A 144 5.54 18.40 3.95
N TYR A 145 4.33 17.91 3.71
CA TYR A 145 4.06 16.91 2.69
C TYR A 145 4.28 17.47 1.28
N GLU A 146 3.86 18.71 1.02
CA GLU A 146 4.11 19.37 -0.26
C GLU A 146 5.60 19.59 -0.53
N ILE A 147 6.38 19.96 0.50
CA ILE A 147 7.83 20.07 0.39
C ILE A 147 8.45 18.69 0.11
N PHE A 148 8.05 17.68 0.88
CA PHE A 148 8.51 16.31 0.70
C PHE A 148 8.22 15.78 -0.72
N LYS A 149 7.01 16.01 -1.25
CA LYS A 149 6.65 15.63 -2.62
C LYS A 149 7.58 16.24 -3.66
N LYS A 150 7.88 17.54 -3.52
CA LYS A 150 8.80 18.25 -4.40
C LYS A 150 10.22 17.69 -4.34
N MET A 151 10.70 17.30 -3.14
CA MET A 151 12.03 16.70 -2.99
C MET A 151 12.14 15.40 -3.79
N ILE A 152 11.18 14.48 -3.62
CA ILE A 152 11.14 13.20 -4.33
C ILE A 152 11.04 13.41 -5.85
N ASN A 153 10.10 14.24 -6.30
CA ASN A 153 9.90 14.47 -7.74
C ASN A 153 11.09 15.16 -8.38
N ASN A 154 11.79 16.05 -7.66
CA ASN A 154 13.01 16.68 -8.15
C ASN A 154 14.15 15.65 -8.32
N GLU A 155 14.33 14.73 -7.38
CA GLU A 155 15.32 13.66 -7.50
C GLU A 155 15.03 12.75 -8.71
N ARG A 156 13.76 12.39 -8.92
CA ARG A 156 13.34 11.61 -10.09
C ARG A 156 13.58 12.37 -11.41
N LYS A 157 13.24 13.66 -11.46
CA LYS A 157 13.51 14.52 -12.62
C LYS A 157 15.00 14.61 -12.94
N LEU A 158 15.86 14.75 -11.93
CA LEU A 158 17.31 14.76 -12.13
C LEU A 158 17.82 13.44 -12.70
N SER A 159 17.27 12.31 -12.25
CA SER A 159 17.61 10.98 -12.78
C SER A 159 17.20 10.83 -14.24
N LEU A 160 16.00 11.29 -14.60
CA LEU A 160 15.52 11.31 -16.00
C LEU A 160 16.36 12.23 -16.89
N GLN A 161 16.69 13.42 -16.42
CA GLN A 161 17.55 14.35 -17.17
C GLN A 161 18.95 13.78 -17.39
N ALA A 162 19.51 13.08 -16.39
CA ALA A 162 20.79 12.40 -16.54
C ALA A 162 20.72 11.27 -17.58
N ALA A 163 19.64 10.47 -17.57
CA ALA A 163 19.43 9.42 -18.55
C ALA A 163 19.30 9.99 -19.97
N ILE A 164 18.47 11.02 -20.17
CA ILE A 164 18.33 11.73 -21.45
C ILE A 164 19.69 12.24 -21.96
N ALA A 165 20.49 12.87 -21.07
CA ALA A 165 21.81 13.36 -21.44
C ALA A 165 22.75 12.20 -21.84
N SER A 166 22.66 11.05 -21.18
CA SER A 166 23.41 9.84 -21.53
C SER A 166 22.98 9.27 -22.89
N SER A 167 21.67 9.18 -23.17
CA SER A 167 21.15 8.69 -24.44
C SER A 167 21.60 9.60 -25.60
N TYR A 168 21.60 10.93 -25.42
CA TYR A 168 22.14 11.87 -26.41
C TYR A 168 23.65 11.73 -26.65
N GLN A 169 24.43 11.32 -25.64
CA GLN A 169 25.84 10.99 -25.85
C GLN A 169 25.98 9.72 -26.71
N GLY A 170 25.23 8.66 -26.39
CA GLY A 170 25.20 7.42 -27.18
C GLY A 170 24.77 7.67 -28.64
N ILE A 171 23.72 8.47 -28.86
CA ILE A 171 23.28 8.92 -30.18
C ILE A 171 24.44 9.58 -30.95
N SER A 172 25.21 10.47 -30.31
CA SER A 172 26.34 11.13 -30.96
C SER A 172 27.46 10.16 -31.36
N GLU A 173 27.68 9.11 -30.57
CA GLU A 173 28.67 8.06 -30.86
C GLU A 173 28.23 7.18 -32.02
N ILE A 174 26.98 6.71 -32.00
CA ILE A 174 26.37 5.94 -33.08
C ILE A 174 26.45 6.70 -34.41
N LEU A 175 26.10 7.99 -34.41
CA LEU A 175 26.16 8.84 -35.60
C LEU A 175 27.59 8.97 -36.16
N LYS A 176 28.62 9.05 -35.30
CA LYS A 176 30.03 9.08 -35.75
C LYS A 176 30.44 7.75 -36.35
N GLU A 177 30.00 6.64 -35.77
CA GLU A 177 30.31 5.30 -36.27
C GLU A 177 29.66 5.03 -37.63
N ILE A 178 28.39 5.42 -37.81
CA ILE A 178 27.70 5.37 -39.11
C ILE A 178 28.48 6.16 -40.17
N GLN A 179 28.98 7.36 -39.83
CA GLN A 179 29.75 8.19 -40.76
C GLN A 179 31.12 7.60 -41.11
N ALA A 180 31.72 6.82 -40.22
CA ALA A 180 33.05 6.24 -40.40
C ALA A 180 33.02 4.84 -41.06
N SER A 181 31.87 4.16 -41.05
CA SER A 181 31.71 2.81 -41.57
C SER A 181 31.42 2.79 -43.08
N ASN A 182 31.90 1.75 -43.76
CA ASN A 182 31.48 1.39 -45.12
C ASN A 182 30.76 0.03 -45.18
N ASP A 183 30.52 -0.59 -44.01
CA ASP A 183 29.79 -1.85 -43.90
C ASP A 183 28.29 -1.56 -43.81
N GLU A 184 27.57 -1.85 -44.90
CA GLU A 184 26.12 -1.61 -45.00
C GLU A 184 25.32 -2.37 -43.93
N SER A 185 25.76 -3.57 -43.54
CA SER A 185 25.05 -4.38 -42.54
C SER A 185 25.21 -3.79 -41.14
N LEU A 186 26.41 -3.28 -40.81
CA LEU A 186 26.66 -2.58 -39.57
C LEU A 186 25.87 -1.26 -39.51
N ILE A 187 25.86 -0.49 -40.60
CA ILE A 187 25.11 0.77 -40.67
C ILE A 187 23.62 0.54 -40.41
N GLU A 188 23.03 -0.52 -40.97
CA GLU A 188 21.62 -0.82 -40.75
C GLU A 188 21.32 -1.22 -39.29
N SER A 189 22.20 -2.01 -38.67
CA SER A 189 22.10 -2.31 -37.24
C SER A 189 22.17 -1.04 -36.39
N LEU A 190 23.15 -0.17 -36.66
CA LEU A 190 23.35 1.08 -35.92
C LEU A 190 22.19 2.06 -36.07
N LYS A 191 21.47 2.05 -37.20
CA LYS A 191 20.25 2.84 -37.36
C LYS A 191 19.11 2.33 -36.48
N SER A 192 18.99 1.02 -36.29
CA SER A 192 18.04 0.44 -35.34
C SER A 192 18.36 0.90 -33.92
N ASP A 193 19.63 0.81 -33.51
CA ASP A 193 20.08 1.26 -32.18
C ASP A 193 19.85 2.77 -31.98
N LEU A 194 20.00 3.55 -33.06
CA LEU A 194 19.73 4.99 -33.07
C LEU A 194 18.24 5.28 -32.86
N GLU A 195 17.34 4.54 -33.52
CA GLU A 195 15.89 4.64 -33.34
C GLU A 195 15.50 4.31 -31.90
N ASP A 196 15.98 3.18 -31.36
CA ASP A 196 15.78 2.76 -29.98
C ASP A 196 16.24 3.84 -28.97
N SER A 197 17.37 4.49 -29.25
CA SER A 197 17.89 5.57 -28.39
C SER A 197 17.01 6.83 -28.43
N TYR A 198 16.43 7.17 -29.58
CA TYR A 198 15.49 8.29 -29.68
C TYR A 198 14.16 7.97 -29.00
N ASP A 199 13.68 6.74 -29.11
CA ASP A 199 12.48 6.26 -28.41
C ASP A 199 12.67 6.30 -26.89
N GLU A 200 13.82 5.86 -26.38
CA GLU A 200 14.16 5.99 -24.96
C GLU A 200 14.10 7.47 -24.50
N VAL A 201 14.71 8.39 -25.25
CA VAL A 201 14.64 9.83 -24.93
C VAL A 201 13.19 10.30 -24.87
N SER A 202 12.36 9.92 -25.86
CA SER A 202 10.95 10.30 -25.89
C SER A 202 10.19 9.79 -24.67
N ILE A 203 10.44 8.55 -24.23
CA ILE A 203 9.83 7.97 -23.02
C ILE A 203 10.14 8.84 -21.80
N TYR A 204 11.41 9.23 -21.61
CA TYR A 204 11.82 10.02 -20.46
C TYR A 204 11.31 11.46 -20.51
N GLU A 205 11.32 12.09 -21.69
CA GLU A 205 10.77 13.45 -21.86
C GLU A 205 9.28 13.50 -21.54
N ASP A 206 8.51 12.50 -21.96
CA ASP A 206 7.09 12.38 -21.62
C ASP A 206 6.89 12.11 -20.13
N CYS A 207 7.73 11.26 -19.54
CA CYS A 207 7.68 10.97 -18.11
C CYS A 207 7.92 12.22 -17.26
N ILE A 208 8.86 13.10 -17.64
CA ILE A 208 9.13 14.36 -16.94
C ILE A 208 7.88 15.25 -16.88
N LYS A 209 7.05 15.26 -17.93
CA LYS A 209 5.85 16.12 -18.01
C LYS A 209 4.80 15.73 -16.96
N THR A 210 4.67 14.44 -16.67
CA THR A 210 3.62 13.90 -15.80
C THR A 210 4.12 13.48 -14.43
N ILE A 211 5.42 13.58 -14.15
CA ILE A 211 6.00 13.04 -12.90
C ILE A 211 5.47 13.69 -11.62
N GLU A 212 4.98 14.93 -11.70
CA GLU A 212 4.37 15.63 -10.58
C GLU A 212 2.88 15.32 -10.38
N GLU A 213 2.22 14.74 -11.38
CA GLU A 213 0.81 14.36 -11.32
C GLU A 213 0.60 13.09 -10.47
N TYR A 214 1.67 12.32 -10.26
CA TYR A 214 1.63 11.08 -9.50
C TYR A 214 1.66 11.36 -7.99
N SER A 215 0.55 11.07 -7.31
CA SER A 215 0.51 10.99 -5.86
C SER A 215 1.11 9.65 -5.42
N PHE A 216 2.05 9.67 -4.48
CA PHE A 216 2.58 8.47 -3.83
C PHE A 216 2.15 8.49 -2.38
N SER A 217 1.01 7.87 -2.09
CA SER A 217 0.47 7.84 -0.73
C SER A 217 0.58 6.46 -0.07
N LYS A 218 0.90 5.44 -0.87
CA LYS A 218 0.96 4.03 -0.45
C LYS A 218 2.22 3.30 -0.90
N GLU A 219 2.86 3.80 -1.94
CA GLU A 219 4.05 3.23 -2.55
C GLU A 219 5.28 3.59 -1.72
N PHE A 220 5.31 3.17 -0.45
CA PHE A 220 6.42 3.45 0.44
C PHE A 220 6.63 2.37 1.49
N CYS A 221 7.85 2.24 1.98
CA CYS A 221 8.14 1.42 3.16
C CYS A 221 8.87 2.23 4.24
N LEU A 222 8.62 1.88 5.49
CA LEU A 222 9.36 2.40 6.64
C LEU A 222 10.48 1.42 7.02
N LYS A 223 11.71 1.94 7.11
CA LYS A 223 12.87 1.25 7.66
C LYS A 223 13.31 1.96 8.95
N LYS A 224 14.24 1.37 9.71
CA LYS A 224 14.70 1.94 10.99
C LYS A 224 15.05 3.44 11.00
N GLU A 225 15.71 3.95 9.95
CA GLU A 225 16.27 5.32 9.93
C GLU A 225 15.90 6.11 8.67
N GLU A 226 15.10 5.52 7.79
CA GLU A 226 14.76 6.06 6.49
C GLU A 226 13.39 5.56 6.04
N LEU A 227 12.74 6.35 5.18
CA LEU A 227 11.62 5.87 4.38
C LEU A 227 12.10 5.71 2.95
N VAL A 228 11.47 4.80 2.23
CA VAL A 228 11.69 4.61 0.80
C VAL A 228 10.37 4.81 0.09
N VAL A 229 10.34 5.62 -0.96
CA VAL A 229 9.18 5.84 -1.81
C VAL A 229 9.44 5.25 -3.19
N TYR A 230 8.49 4.47 -3.67
CA TYR A 230 8.54 3.80 -4.95
C TYR A 230 7.66 4.52 -5.98
N ARG A 231 7.98 4.31 -7.25
CA ARG A 231 7.09 4.61 -8.39
C ARG A 231 7.46 3.67 -9.52
N GLY A 232 6.45 3.21 -10.26
CA GLY A 232 6.69 2.43 -11.46
C GLY A 232 7.52 3.18 -12.51
N ARG A 233 8.09 2.40 -13.43
CA ARG A 233 8.82 2.86 -14.60
C ARG A 233 8.04 3.80 -15.53
N CYS A 234 8.77 4.49 -16.39
CA CYS A 234 8.19 5.44 -17.36
C CYS A 234 7.63 4.74 -18.61
N SER A 235 8.22 3.61 -19.00
CA SER A 235 7.79 2.81 -20.15
C SER A 235 6.50 2.03 -19.91
N ASN A 236 5.71 1.87 -20.98
CA ASN A 236 4.64 0.88 -20.99
C ASN A 236 5.20 -0.56 -21.08
N HIS A 237 4.34 -1.56 -21.12
CA HIS A 237 4.78 -2.95 -21.18
C HIS A 237 5.60 -3.28 -22.45
N ALA A 238 5.22 -2.74 -23.61
CA ALA A 238 5.87 -3.03 -24.89
C ALA A 238 7.28 -2.44 -24.98
N LEU A 239 7.50 -1.26 -24.40
CA LEU A 239 8.78 -0.53 -24.46
C LEU A 239 9.68 -0.79 -23.25
N ARG A 240 9.43 -1.86 -22.49
CA ARG A 240 10.21 -2.18 -21.27
C ARG A 240 11.70 -2.30 -21.53
N ALA A 241 12.08 -2.86 -22.67
CA ALA A 241 13.47 -3.10 -23.02
C ALA A 241 14.28 -1.81 -23.24
N LEU A 242 13.58 -0.70 -23.57
CA LEU A 242 14.19 0.60 -23.83
C LEU A 242 14.34 1.46 -22.56
N ASP A 243 13.75 1.04 -21.44
CA ASP A 243 13.74 1.81 -20.20
C ASP A 243 14.86 1.36 -19.26
N ALA A 244 16.02 1.99 -19.42
CA ALA A 244 17.21 1.72 -18.61
C ALA A 244 17.06 2.14 -17.14
N ILE A 245 16.18 3.11 -16.82
CA ILE A 245 15.94 3.52 -15.43
C ILE A 245 15.13 2.46 -14.69
N GLY A 246 14.07 1.96 -15.32
CA GLY A 246 13.12 1.06 -14.66
C GLY A 246 12.33 1.76 -13.56
N ASP A 247 12.05 1.05 -12.47
CA ASP A 247 11.26 1.58 -11.36
C ASP A 247 12.08 2.56 -10.51
N PHE A 248 11.44 3.61 -10.00
CA PHE A 248 12.07 4.59 -9.13
C PHE A 248 12.03 4.14 -7.68
N GLU A 249 13.18 4.21 -7.00
CA GLU A 249 13.33 4.04 -5.56
C GLU A 249 14.00 5.29 -4.96
N ASN A 250 13.25 6.07 -4.17
CA ASN A 250 13.75 7.29 -3.53
C ASN A 250 13.88 7.07 -2.03
N THR A 251 15.10 7.14 -1.51
CA THR A 251 15.39 6.92 -0.09
C THR A 251 15.60 8.23 0.66
N MET A 252 14.81 8.45 1.72
CA MET A 252 14.82 9.67 2.52
C MET A 252 15.13 9.36 3.98
N LYS A 253 16.31 9.81 4.44
CA LYS A 253 16.70 9.70 5.85
C LYS A 253 15.76 10.51 6.75
N TYR A 254 15.37 9.94 7.88
CA TYR A 254 14.50 10.61 8.85
C TYR A 254 15.09 11.94 9.36
N SER A 255 16.41 12.04 9.47
CA SER A 255 17.08 13.28 9.85
C SER A 255 16.83 14.45 8.89
N LEU A 256 16.62 14.16 7.59
CA LEU A 256 16.39 15.20 6.56
C LEU A 256 14.93 15.67 6.57
N ILE A 257 13.99 14.75 6.79
CA ILE A 257 12.55 15.05 6.75
C ILE A 257 11.97 15.45 8.11
N LYS A 258 12.71 15.28 9.22
CA LYS A 258 12.24 15.59 10.58
C LYS A 258 11.52 16.95 10.71
N PRO A 259 12.02 18.06 10.12
CA PRO A 259 11.36 19.36 10.20
C PRO A 259 10.00 19.44 9.48
N LEU A 260 9.70 18.49 8.60
CA LEU A 260 8.49 18.42 7.78
C LEU A 260 7.39 17.56 8.44
N LEU A 261 7.75 16.81 9.47
CA LEU A 261 6.86 15.82 10.07
C LEU A 261 5.74 16.47 10.89
N SER A 262 4.57 15.85 10.85
CA SER A 262 3.49 16.15 11.79
C SER A 262 3.86 15.68 13.19
N LYS A 263 3.03 16.04 14.19
CA LYS A 263 3.12 15.40 15.50
C LYS A 263 2.99 13.88 15.39
N TYR A 264 2.10 13.37 14.54
CA TYR A 264 1.96 11.93 14.33
C TYR A 264 3.26 11.30 13.82
N GLY A 265 3.85 11.87 12.76
CA GLY A 265 5.10 11.38 12.17
C GLY A 265 6.28 11.45 13.13
N LEU A 266 6.42 12.54 13.89
CA LEU A 266 7.43 12.65 14.94
C LEU A 266 7.28 11.54 15.99
N ASN A 267 6.05 11.30 16.46
CA ASN A 267 5.80 10.29 17.47
C ASN A 267 5.96 8.86 16.93
N LEU A 268 5.64 8.61 15.66
CA LEU A 268 5.81 7.28 15.05
C LEU A 268 7.30 6.99 14.78
N LEU A 269 8.02 7.93 14.18
CA LEU A 269 9.38 7.69 13.67
C LEU A 269 10.48 7.95 14.71
N PHE A 270 10.22 8.79 15.72
CA PHE A 270 11.20 9.16 16.75
C PHE A 270 10.79 8.77 18.17
N ASP A 271 9.71 8.00 18.33
CA ASP A 271 9.19 7.57 19.64
C ASP A 271 8.93 8.76 20.60
N GLU A 272 8.56 9.91 20.02
CA GLU A 272 8.04 11.04 20.79
C GLU A 272 6.66 10.64 21.38
N LYS A 273 6.24 11.25 22.51
CA LYS A 273 5.13 10.75 23.36
C LYS A 273 3.86 10.36 22.59
N PRO A 274 3.21 9.25 22.94
CA PRO A 274 1.92 8.88 22.35
C PRO A 274 0.88 9.97 22.63
N GLY A 275 0.19 10.40 21.58
CA GLY A 275 -0.91 11.36 21.63
C GLY A 275 -2.06 10.88 20.75
N ASP A 276 -3.19 11.56 20.85
CA ASP A 276 -4.26 11.42 19.86
C ASP A 276 -3.93 12.31 18.67
N PHE A 277 -3.82 11.68 17.50
CA PHE A 277 -3.56 12.36 16.24
C PHE A 277 -4.72 12.15 15.30
N GLU A 278 -5.08 13.21 14.59
CA GLU A 278 -5.94 13.10 13.43
C GLU A 278 -5.14 12.44 12.30
N THR A 279 -5.74 11.42 11.72
CA THR A 279 -5.20 10.66 10.59
C THR A 279 -6.30 10.59 9.54
N HIS A 280 -5.92 10.56 8.27
CA HIS A 280 -6.86 10.45 7.17
C HIS A 280 -7.73 9.19 7.31
N TYR A 281 -8.95 9.21 6.76
CA TYR A 281 -9.86 8.06 6.76
C TYR A 281 -9.42 6.94 5.81
N SER A 282 -8.59 7.27 4.80
CA SER A 282 -8.07 6.31 3.83
C SER A 282 -7.26 5.22 4.53
N GLU A 283 -7.43 3.98 4.09
CA GLU A 283 -6.79 2.77 4.63
C GLU A 283 -7.13 2.47 6.11
N LYS A 284 -8.18 3.09 6.65
CA LYS A 284 -8.64 2.80 8.01
C LYS A 284 -9.82 1.83 7.98
N ILE A 285 -9.87 0.95 8.98
CA ILE A 285 -10.99 0.02 9.16
C ILE A 285 -12.08 0.68 10.00
N PHE A 286 -13.28 0.71 9.45
CA PHE A 286 -14.49 1.18 10.11
C PHE A 286 -15.43 0.01 10.41
N TYR A 287 -16.02 0.00 11.60
CA TYR A 287 -16.94 -1.01 12.07
C TYR A 287 -18.31 -0.39 12.38
N GLY A 288 -19.39 -1.09 12.08
CA GLY A 288 -20.72 -0.61 12.41
C GLY A 288 -21.83 -1.43 11.79
N HIS A 289 -22.93 -0.79 11.39
CA HIS A 289 -24.14 -1.48 10.95
C HIS A 289 -24.84 -0.81 9.78
N ILE A 290 -25.52 -1.63 8.98
CA ILE A 290 -26.63 -1.20 8.11
C ILE A 290 -27.95 -1.52 8.82
N ALA A 291 -28.84 -0.54 8.87
CA ALA A 291 -30.17 -0.60 9.50
C ALA A 291 -30.15 -1.08 10.97
N GLU A 292 -29.08 -0.76 11.72
CA GLU A 292 -28.84 -1.22 13.11
C GLU A 292 -28.85 -2.76 13.30
N LYS A 293 -28.94 -3.51 12.20
CA LYS A 293 -29.22 -4.96 12.21
C LYS A 293 -28.09 -5.76 11.58
N TYR A 294 -27.50 -5.24 10.51
CA TYR A 294 -26.52 -5.97 9.73
C TYR A 294 -25.13 -5.43 10.05
N PRO A 295 -24.34 -6.11 10.89
CA PRO A 295 -23.00 -5.65 11.22
C PRO A 295 -22.11 -5.72 9.98
N ILE A 296 -21.41 -4.63 9.71
CA ILE A 296 -20.50 -4.51 8.57
C ILE A 296 -19.13 -3.98 9.01
N THR A 297 -18.14 -4.27 8.18
CA THR A 297 -16.79 -3.69 8.25
C THR A 297 -16.49 -3.05 6.90
N LEU A 298 -15.93 -1.84 6.91
CA LEU A 298 -15.63 -1.03 5.72
C LEU A 298 -14.16 -0.60 5.77
N VAL A 299 -13.47 -0.69 4.63
CA VAL A 299 -12.18 -0.05 4.38
C VAL A 299 -12.32 0.79 3.13
N LEU A 300 -11.89 2.05 3.22
CA LEU A 300 -11.92 3.00 2.11
C LEU A 300 -10.51 3.29 1.65
N ASP A 301 -10.40 3.54 0.36
CA ASP A 301 -9.17 3.87 -0.32
C ASP A 301 -9.38 5.12 -1.18
N LYS A 302 -8.72 6.22 -0.79
CA LYS A 302 -8.72 7.47 -1.55
C LYS A 302 -7.54 7.49 -2.53
N TYR A 303 -7.84 7.30 -3.81
CA TYR A 303 -6.84 7.36 -4.89
C TYR A 303 -6.49 8.80 -5.28
N SER A 304 -7.49 9.68 -5.34
CA SER A 304 -7.33 11.10 -5.64
C SER A 304 -8.33 11.92 -4.84
N ASP A 305 -8.30 13.26 -4.97
CA ASP A 305 -9.27 14.11 -4.28
C ASP A 305 -10.72 13.86 -4.70
N GLU A 306 -10.93 13.30 -5.88
CA GLU A 306 -12.26 13.08 -6.47
C GLU A 306 -12.64 11.60 -6.50
N TYR A 307 -11.68 10.67 -6.47
CA TYR A 307 -11.95 9.24 -6.62
C TYR A 307 -11.64 8.46 -5.34
N VAL A 308 -12.60 7.63 -4.95
CA VAL A 308 -12.51 6.74 -3.80
C VAL A 308 -12.99 5.34 -4.20
N SER A 309 -12.26 4.33 -3.75
CA SER A 309 -12.65 2.94 -3.84
C SER A 309 -12.67 2.33 -2.44
N GLY A 310 -12.99 1.05 -2.34
CA GLY A 310 -12.88 0.35 -1.08
C GLY A 310 -13.53 -1.01 -1.12
N VAL A 311 -13.62 -1.60 0.06
CA VAL A 311 -14.33 -2.86 0.26
C VAL A 311 -15.15 -2.77 1.52
N TYR A 312 -16.32 -3.40 1.51
CA TYR A 312 -17.06 -3.70 2.73
C TYR A 312 -17.43 -5.16 2.78
N LEU A 313 -17.81 -5.63 3.97
CA LEU A 313 -18.35 -6.97 4.15
C LEU A 313 -19.42 -6.97 5.23
N TYR A 314 -20.27 -7.98 5.19
CA TYR A 314 -21.12 -8.33 6.32
C TYR A 314 -20.36 -9.23 7.29
N ASN A 315 -20.28 -8.86 8.57
CA ASN A 315 -19.43 -9.53 9.55
C ASN A 315 -19.85 -10.97 9.84
N ASN A 316 -21.11 -11.33 9.58
CA ASN A 316 -21.57 -12.71 9.67
C ASN A 316 -21.06 -13.58 8.51
N ILE A 317 -20.94 -13.00 7.30
CA ILE A 317 -20.49 -13.68 6.08
C ILE A 317 -18.96 -13.67 5.96
N GLY A 318 -18.32 -12.52 6.20
CA GLY A 318 -16.86 -12.38 6.19
C GLY A 318 -16.23 -12.18 4.80
N ARG A 319 -17.02 -11.97 3.75
CA ARG A 319 -16.53 -11.82 2.37
C ARG A 319 -16.61 -10.37 1.90
N THR A 320 -15.52 -9.87 1.32
CA THR A 320 -15.45 -8.52 0.76
C THR A 320 -16.36 -8.34 -0.46
N ILE A 321 -16.88 -7.12 -0.60
CA ILE A 321 -17.70 -6.62 -1.69
C ILE A 321 -17.08 -5.28 -2.11
N HIS A 322 -16.82 -5.14 -3.41
CA HIS A 322 -16.08 -4.00 -3.95
C HIS A 322 -16.95 -2.74 -4.04
N LEU A 323 -16.29 -1.61 -3.77
CA LEU A 323 -16.86 -0.27 -3.82
C LEU A 323 -16.02 0.59 -4.74
N SER A 324 -16.69 1.44 -5.53
CA SER A 324 -16.04 2.47 -6.33
C SER A 324 -16.95 3.67 -6.48
N GLY A 325 -16.37 4.87 -6.44
CA GLY A 325 -17.09 6.09 -6.75
C GLY A 325 -16.28 7.33 -6.41
N GLU A 326 -16.99 8.36 -5.96
CA GLU A 326 -16.47 9.72 -5.91
C GLU A 326 -16.52 10.31 -4.50
N ALA A 327 -15.56 11.19 -4.23
CA ALA A 327 -15.47 11.98 -3.01
C ALA A 327 -15.64 13.46 -3.33
N LYS A 328 -16.45 14.16 -2.53
CA LYS A 328 -16.60 15.62 -2.60
C LYS A 328 -16.63 16.21 -1.20
N GLY A 329 -15.50 16.79 -0.79
CA GLY A 329 -15.28 17.20 0.60
C GLY A 329 -15.39 15.98 1.52
N ASN A 330 -16.31 16.02 2.49
CA ASN A 330 -16.57 14.91 3.40
C ASN A 330 -17.64 13.92 2.89
N GLY A 331 -18.29 14.22 1.77
CA GLY A 331 -19.31 13.36 1.17
C GLY A 331 -18.69 12.31 0.25
N LEU A 332 -19.20 11.07 0.30
CA LEU A 332 -18.80 9.96 -0.54
C LEU A 332 -20.04 9.35 -1.20
N VAL A 333 -19.92 9.02 -2.49
CA VAL A 333 -20.93 8.25 -3.22
C VAL A 333 -20.23 7.04 -3.83
N LEU A 334 -20.61 5.83 -3.41
CA LEU A 334 -19.92 4.59 -3.77
C LEU A 334 -20.91 3.57 -4.33
N SER A 335 -20.72 3.16 -5.57
CA SER A 335 -21.43 2.03 -6.16
C SER A 335 -20.92 0.70 -5.60
N VAL A 336 -21.81 -0.26 -5.46
CA VAL A 336 -21.55 -1.60 -4.91
C VAL A 336 -21.57 -2.63 -6.02
N TYR A 337 -20.44 -3.33 -6.21
CA TYR A 337 -20.28 -4.29 -7.30
C TYR A 337 -20.29 -5.74 -6.78
N ASN A 338 -21.01 -6.61 -7.49
CA ASN A 338 -20.93 -8.06 -7.27
C ASN A 338 -19.73 -8.67 -8.01
N GLU A 339 -19.58 -9.99 -7.95
CA GLU A 339 -18.49 -10.73 -8.61
C GLU A 339 -18.53 -10.71 -10.15
N ASN A 340 -19.66 -10.30 -10.73
CA ASN A 340 -19.83 -10.14 -12.17
C ASN A 340 -19.72 -8.67 -12.61
N ASP A 341 -19.27 -7.78 -11.72
CA ASP A 341 -19.21 -6.33 -11.92
C ASP A 341 -20.58 -5.67 -12.15
N ASP A 342 -21.68 -6.31 -11.74
CA ASP A 342 -23.00 -5.66 -11.75
C ASP A 342 -23.13 -4.73 -10.54
N ASN A 343 -23.64 -3.52 -10.77
CA ASN A 343 -24.03 -2.63 -9.70
C ASN A 343 -25.28 -3.17 -8.98
N THR A 344 -25.16 -3.39 -7.67
CA THR A 344 -26.20 -3.95 -6.80
C THR A 344 -26.75 -2.95 -5.78
N GLY A 345 -26.19 -1.74 -5.74
CA GLY A 345 -26.61 -0.68 -4.83
C GLY A 345 -25.57 0.43 -4.72
N GLU A 346 -25.84 1.39 -3.86
CA GLU A 346 -25.00 2.56 -3.66
C GLU A 346 -24.96 2.95 -2.18
N PHE A 347 -23.79 3.38 -1.71
CA PHE A 347 -23.63 4.09 -0.46
C PHE A 347 -23.54 5.59 -0.71
N SER A 348 -24.36 6.37 0.00
CA SER A 348 -24.18 7.83 0.13
C SER A 348 -23.77 8.13 1.58
N LEU A 349 -22.50 8.47 1.80
CA LEU A 349 -21.88 8.57 3.12
C LEU A 349 -21.29 9.96 3.38
N THR A 350 -21.13 10.28 4.65
CA THR A 350 -20.43 11.46 5.14
C THR A 350 -19.42 11.05 6.20
N VAL A 351 -18.15 11.42 6.00
CA VAL A 351 -17.06 11.25 6.96
C VAL A 351 -17.10 12.40 7.96
N SER A 352 -16.90 12.12 9.25
CA SER A 352 -16.77 13.17 10.28
C SER A 352 -15.46 13.95 10.14
N ASP A 353 -15.45 15.20 10.59
CA ASP A 353 -14.27 16.08 10.49
C ASP A 353 -13.02 15.50 11.17
N ASP A 354 -13.20 14.71 12.22
CA ASP A 354 -12.12 14.03 12.93
C ASP A 354 -11.66 12.71 12.28
N ASN A 355 -12.25 12.33 11.13
CA ASN A 355 -12.00 11.10 10.38
C ASN A 355 -12.22 9.79 11.18
N LYS A 356 -13.03 9.83 12.26
CA LYS A 356 -13.28 8.67 13.14
C LYS A 356 -14.64 8.01 12.97
N SER A 357 -15.57 8.64 12.26
CA SER A 357 -16.89 8.09 12.02
C SER A 357 -17.39 8.36 10.61
N ILE A 358 -18.25 7.46 10.13
CA ILE A 358 -18.91 7.58 8.84
C ILE A 358 -20.40 7.29 9.06
N VAL A 359 -21.25 8.16 8.53
CA VAL A 359 -22.71 8.01 8.61
C VAL A 359 -23.32 8.21 7.24
N GLY A 360 -24.48 7.62 6.98
CA GLY A 360 -25.16 7.81 5.70
C GLY A 360 -26.23 6.78 5.43
N VAL A 361 -26.37 6.42 4.16
CA VAL A 361 -27.35 5.44 3.70
C VAL A 361 -26.75 4.48 2.68
N TRP A 362 -27.26 3.25 2.67
CA TRP A 362 -27.10 2.29 1.60
C TRP A 362 -28.44 2.15 0.87
N THR A 363 -28.44 2.22 -0.45
CA THR A 363 -29.65 2.14 -1.30
C THR A 363 -29.51 1.00 -2.30
N ASN A 364 -30.51 0.11 -2.39
CA ASN A 364 -30.52 -0.96 -3.39
C ASN A 364 -30.97 -0.44 -4.77
N THR A 365 -30.86 -1.29 -5.79
CA THR A 365 -31.30 -0.97 -7.17
C THR A 365 -32.80 -0.71 -7.32
N GLU A 366 -33.62 -1.08 -6.33
CA GLU A 366 -35.05 -0.82 -6.28
C GLU A 366 -35.40 0.50 -5.57
N GLY A 367 -34.40 1.25 -5.07
CA GLY A 367 -34.58 2.54 -4.39
C GLY A 367 -34.87 2.45 -2.88
N LYS A 368 -34.76 1.27 -2.27
CA LYS A 368 -34.89 1.10 -0.82
C LYS A 368 -33.60 1.51 -0.12
N SER A 369 -33.70 2.53 0.74
CA SER A 369 -32.57 3.02 1.53
C SER A 369 -32.57 2.53 2.97
N LEU A 370 -31.39 2.23 3.50
CA LEU A 370 -31.12 1.79 4.86
C LEU A 370 -30.04 2.65 5.49
N LYS A 371 -30.23 3.07 6.75
CA LYS A 371 -29.27 3.88 7.48
C LYS A 371 -27.95 3.14 7.70
N VAL A 372 -26.83 3.84 7.63
CA VAL A 372 -25.47 3.34 7.85
C VAL A 372 -24.82 4.17 8.95
N GLU A 373 -24.22 3.48 9.92
CA GLU A 373 -23.39 4.10 10.96
C GLU A 373 -22.15 3.26 11.19
N LEU A 374 -20.99 3.91 11.15
CA LEU A 374 -19.67 3.28 11.18
C LEU A 374 -18.72 4.12 12.02
N LYS A 375 -17.81 3.48 12.75
CA LYS A 375 -16.78 4.14 13.55
C LYS A 375 -15.45 3.37 13.49
N ARG A 376 -14.34 4.08 13.56
CA ARG A 376 -13.04 3.47 13.83
C ARG A 376 -13.06 2.85 15.22
N ARG A 377 -12.25 1.80 15.39
CA ARG A 377 -12.10 1.17 16.70
C ARG A 377 -11.54 2.21 17.68
N GLY A 378 -12.31 2.56 18.70
CA GLY A 378 -11.81 3.37 19.82
C GLY A 378 -10.73 2.60 20.57
N LYS A 379 -9.74 3.32 21.11
CA LYS A 379 -8.68 2.75 21.97
C LYS A 379 -9.29 1.96 23.14
#